data_AF-A0A1Q7M2A1-F1
#
_entry.id   AF-A0A1Q7M2A1-F1
#
_cell.length_a   1.000
_cell.length_b   1.000
_cell.length_c   1.000
_cell.angle_alpha   90.00
_cell.angle_beta   90.00
_cell.angle_gamma   90.00
#
_symmetry.space_group_name_H-M   'P 1'
#
loop_
_entity.id
_entity.type
_entity.pdbx_description
1 polymer ?
#
loop_
_entity_poly.entity_id
_entity_poly.type
_entity_poly.pdbx_seq_one_letter_code
_entity_poly.pdbx_strand_id
1 'polypeptide(L)'
;MSTPTRDEAWELVTSMTKSDQLRRHMRSVEAAMRAYARRFGEDEERWGVLGLIHDWDYESGPTLDLHPMRGIQMLRDKGWPEDILEDIASHADYLNVARDSNARKALYAVDEMCGFIIACALVKPDRSLSAVEASTVRKKMKDKAFARGVHRDELVAGAEVLGIPFDEHVEFVRDALKPIAQELGLNP
;
A
#
# COMPACT_ATOMS: atom_id res chain seq x y z
N MET A 1 9.67 4.84 -22.44
CA MET A 1 8.33 4.26 -22.68
C MET A 1 7.33 5.08 -21.86
N SER A 2 6.08 5.18 -22.28
CA SER A 2 5.06 5.92 -21.53
C SER A 2 4.73 5.21 -20.22
N THR A 3 4.50 5.96 -19.15
CA THR A 3 3.93 5.46 -17.90
C THR A 3 2.59 4.78 -18.20
N PRO A 4 2.36 3.54 -17.74
CA PRO A 4 1.07 2.87 -17.90
C PRO A 4 -0.05 3.67 -17.24
N THR A 5 -1.23 3.60 -17.82
CA THR A 5 -2.42 4.25 -17.28
C THR A 5 -2.97 3.46 -16.09
N ARG A 6 -3.74 4.16 -15.24
CA ARG A 6 -4.43 3.52 -14.11
C ARG A 6 -5.43 2.44 -14.57
N ASP A 7 -6.06 2.61 -15.72
CA ASP A 7 -7.00 1.61 -16.26
C ASP A 7 -6.27 0.33 -16.70
N GLU A 8 -5.12 0.44 -17.36
CA GLU A 8 -4.27 -0.71 -17.71
C GLU A 8 -3.77 -1.43 -16.44
N ALA A 9 -3.40 -0.67 -15.41
CA ALA A 9 -3.02 -1.22 -14.11
C ALA A 9 -4.18 -1.97 -13.44
N TRP A 10 -5.41 -1.44 -13.50
CA TRP A 10 -6.58 -2.09 -12.94
C TRP A 10 -6.99 -3.36 -13.70
N GLU A 11 -6.89 -3.35 -15.03
CA GLU A 11 -7.11 -4.55 -15.85
C GLU A 11 -6.10 -5.64 -15.48
N LEU A 12 -4.82 -5.30 -15.32
CA LEU A 12 -3.79 -6.22 -14.85
C LEU A 12 -4.16 -6.85 -13.50
N VAL A 13 -4.45 -6.01 -12.51
CA VAL A 13 -4.83 -6.45 -11.15
C VAL A 13 -6.02 -7.40 -11.20
N THR A 14 -7.10 -7.03 -11.88
CA THR A 14 -8.33 -7.84 -11.91
C THR A 14 -8.19 -9.12 -12.71
N SER A 15 -7.26 -9.16 -13.67
CA SER A 15 -6.96 -10.36 -14.47
C SER A 15 -6.34 -11.48 -13.64
N MET A 16 -5.51 -11.17 -12.64
CA MET A 16 -4.77 -12.16 -11.84
C MET A 16 -5.22 -12.26 -10.39
N THR A 17 -5.51 -11.15 -9.74
CA THR A 17 -5.99 -11.13 -8.35
C THR A 17 -7.50 -11.34 -8.34
N LYS A 18 -8.00 -12.40 -7.69
CA LYS A 18 -9.44 -12.71 -7.58
C LYS A 18 -10.03 -12.36 -6.23
N SER A 19 -9.22 -12.25 -5.18
CA SER A 19 -9.63 -11.83 -3.85
C SER A 19 -10.06 -10.37 -3.84
N ASP A 20 -11.32 -10.13 -3.48
CA ASP A 20 -11.80 -8.78 -3.25
C ASP A 20 -11.09 -8.09 -2.08
N GLN A 21 -10.59 -8.86 -1.10
CA GLN A 21 -9.82 -8.31 0.01
C GLN A 21 -8.48 -7.75 -0.48
N LEU A 22 -7.75 -8.51 -1.31
CA LEU A 22 -6.46 -8.05 -1.86
C LEU A 22 -6.65 -6.90 -2.85
N ARG A 23 -7.72 -6.91 -3.65
CA ARG A 23 -8.09 -5.77 -4.51
C ARG A 23 -8.44 -4.51 -3.72
N ARG A 24 -9.04 -4.64 -2.52
CA ARG A 24 -9.27 -3.50 -1.62
C ARG A 24 -7.96 -3.00 -1.01
N HIS A 25 -7.05 -3.91 -0.64
CA HIS A 25 -5.70 -3.55 -0.18
C HIS A 25 -4.99 -2.69 -1.22
N MET A 26 -4.83 -3.19 -2.45
CA MET A 26 -4.18 -2.44 -3.53
C MET A 26 -4.84 -1.09 -3.84
N ARG A 27 -6.18 -0.98 -3.80
CA ARG A 27 -6.87 0.32 -3.96
C ARG A 27 -6.63 1.27 -2.79
N SER A 28 -6.48 0.75 -1.58
CA SER A 28 -6.14 1.58 -0.42
C SER A 28 -4.71 2.11 -0.51
N VAL A 29 -3.77 1.27 -0.95
CA VAL A 29 -2.38 1.67 -1.20
C VAL A 29 -2.31 2.67 -2.37
N GLU A 30 -3.07 2.48 -3.45
CA GLU A 30 -3.24 3.47 -4.52
C GLU A 30 -3.64 4.84 -3.96
N ALA A 31 -4.70 4.90 -3.13
CA ALA A 31 -5.19 6.16 -2.60
C ALA A 31 -4.17 6.86 -1.68
N ALA A 32 -3.49 6.11 -0.82
CA ALA A 32 -2.46 6.64 0.05
C ALA A 32 -1.22 7.12 -0.73
N MET A 33 -0.82 6.38 -1.78
CA MET A 33 0.26 6.78 -2.69
C MET A 33 -0.08 8.08 -3.43
N ARG A 34 -1.29 8.19 -4.00
CA ARG A 34 -1.77 9.41 -4.64
C ARG A 34 -1.75 10.60 -3.69
N ALA A 35 -2.17 10.41 -2.43
CA ALA A 35 -2.14 11.46 -1.43
C ALA A 35 -0.70 11.92 -1.10
N TYR A 36 0.24 10.98 -0.92
CA TYR A 36 1.64 11.34 -0.70
C TYR A 36 2.28 12.00 -1.92
N ALA A 37 1.94 11.57 -3.14
CA ALA A 37 2.42 12.22 -4.36
C ALA A 37 2.05 13.71 -4.36
N ARG A 38 0.79 14.05 -4.03
CA ARG A 38 0.34 15.43 -3.87
C ARG A 38 1.12 16.18 -2.78
N ARG A 39 1.40 15.52 -1.65
CA ARG A 39 2.19 16.11 -0.55
C ARG A 39 3.63 16.42 -0.95
N PHE A 40 4.23 15.57 -1.78
CA PHE A 40 5.62 15.72 -2.26
C PHE A 40 5.73 16.55 -3.55
N GLY A 41 4.62 16.91 -4.18
CA GLY A 41 4.62 17.61 -5.47
C GLY A 41 5.05 16.73 -6.65
N GLU A 42 4.77 15.43 -6.55
CA GLU A 42 5.18 14.37 -7.49
C GLU A 42 4.01 13.95 -8.40
N ASP A 43 4.30 13.10 -9.39
CA ASP A 43 3.30 12.58 -10.34
C ASP A 43 2.31 11.62 -9.65
N GLU A 44 1.10 12.13 -9.40
CA GLU A 44 0.02 11.39 -8.77
C GLU A 44 -0.42 10.15 -9.56
N GLU A 45 -0.48 10.23 -10.89
CA GLU A 45 -0.97 9.10 -11.71
C GLU A 45 0.05 7.97 -11.69
N ARG A 46 1.34 8.29 -11.80
CA ARG A 46 2.41 7.30 -11.66
C ARG A 46 2.37 6.61 -10.30
N TRP A 47 2.25 7.38 -9.21
CA TRP A 47 2.21 6.82 -7.86
C TRP A 47 0.97 5.99 -7.61
N GLY A 48 -0.17 6.41 -8.17
CA GLY A 48 -1.40 5.63 -8.14
C GLY A 48 -1.24 4.27 -8.82
N VAL A 49 -0.64 4.23 -10.01
CA VAL A 49 -0.32 2.98 -10.72
C VAL A 49 0.59 2.09 -9.90
N LEU A 50 1.69 2.65 -9.36
CA LEU A 50 2.64 1.93 -8.52
C LEU A 50 1.95 1.28 -7.30
N GLY A 51 1.17 2.06 -6.55
CA GLY A 51 0.43 1.54 -5.40
C GLY A 51 -0.62 0.51 -5.77
N LEU A 52 -1.28 0.67 -6.92
CA LEU A 52 -2.32 -0.24 -7.37
C LEU A 52 -1.78 -1.62 -7.76
N ILE A 53 -0.55 -1.70 -8.28
CA ILE A 53 -0.01 -2.96 -8.79
C ILE A 53 0.99 -3.64 -7.86
N HIS A 54 1.44 -3.04 -6.75
CA HIS A 54 2.56 -3.59 -5.96
C HIS A 54 2.41 -5.09 -5.59
N ASP A 55 1.17 -5.51 -5.28
CA ASP A 55 0.80 -6.85 -4.80
C ASP A 55 0.05 -7.72 -5.82
N TRP A 56 -0.01 -7.28 -7.08
CA TRP A 56 -0.86 -7.92 -8.10
C TRP A 56 -0.56 -9.41 -8.33
N ASP A 57 0.67 -9.84 -8.07
CA ASP A 57 1.15 -11.23 -8.24
C ASP A 57 1.00 -12.10 -6.99
N TYR A 58 0.66 -11.51 -5.84
CA TYR A 58 0.69 -12.17 -4.53
C TYR A 58 -0.13 -13.48 -4.50
N GLU A 59 -1.33 -13.50 -5.08
CA GLU A 59 -2.17 -14.73 -5.16
C GLU A 59 -1.52 -15.87 -5.95
N SER A 60 -0.66 -15.55 -6.92
CA SER A 60 -0.01 -16.54 -7.78
C SER A 60 1.26 -17.14 -7.16
N GLY A 61 1.74 -16.57 -6.05
CA GLY A 61 2.96 -17.00 -5.36
C GLY A 61 3.26 -16.17 -4.12
N PRO A 62 2.56 -16.36 -2.99
CA PRO A 62 2.66 -15.51 -1.80
C PRO A 62 3.89 -15.80 -0.93
N THR A 63 4.89 -16.51 -1.46
CA THR A 63 6.10 -16.90 -0.74
C THR A 63 7.22 -15.91 -1.04
N LEU A 64 8.15 -15.73 -0.08
CA LEU A 64 9.26 -14.78 -0.20
C LEU A 64 10.18 -15.07 -1.41
N ASP A 65 10.24 -16.32 -1.89
CA ASP A 65 10.99 -16.72 -3.07
C ASP A 65 10.26 -16.42 -4.39
N LEU A 66 8.95 -16.12 -4.34
CA LEU A 66 8.12 -15.85 -5.52
C LEU A 66 7.71 -14.38 -5.60
N HIS A 67 6.95 -13.87 -4.64
CA HIS A 67 6.54 -12.46 -4.62
C HIS A 67 7.72 -11.58 -4.15
N PRO A 68 7.85 -10.31 -4.58
CA PRO A 68 7.25 -9.72 -5.78
C PRO A 68 8.04 -10.06 -7.06
N MET A 69 9.10 -10.88 -6.98
CA MET A 69 10.02 -11.14 -8.09
C MET A 69 9.34 -11.76 -9.32
N ARG A 70 8.36 -12.63 -9.09
CA ARG A 70 7.53 -13.24 -10.14
C ARG A 70 6.72 -12.18 -10.87
N GLY A 71 6.01 -11.32 -10.15
CA GLY A 71 5.27 -10.20 -10.71
C GLY A 71 6.18 -9.25 -11.49
N ILE A 72 7.32 -8.88 -10.91
CA ILE A 72 8.32 -8.03 -11.58
C ILE A 72 8.76 -8.63 -12.91
N GLN A 73 9.07 -9.92 -12.96
CA GLN A 73 9.47 -10.59 -14.21
C GLN A 73 8.32 -10.58 -15.23
N MET A 74 7.09 -10.86 -14.80
CA MET A 74 5.93 -10.85 -15.70
C MET A 74 5.62 -9.47 -16.27
N LEU A 75 5.80 -8.41 -15.47
CA LEU A 75 5.66 -7.02 -15.94
C LEU A 75 6.76 -6.65 -16.94
N ARG A 76 8.01 -7.08 -16.67
CA ARG A 76 9.14 -6.90 -17.58
C ARG A 76 8.87 -7.54 -18.94
N ASP A 77 8.35 -8.77 -18.96
CA ASP A 77 7.99 -9.48 -20.20
C ASP A 77 6.85 -8.79 -20.97
N LYS A 78 5.99 -8.04 -20.27
CA LYS A 78 4.92 -7.20 -20.85
C LYS A 78 5.42 -5.82 -21.32
N GLY A 79 6.71 -5.51 -21.14
CA GLY A 79 7.31 -4.24 -21.55
C GLY A 79 7.00 -3.07 -20.61
N TRP A 80 6.70 -3.33 -19.34
CA TRP A 80 6.54 -2.26 -18.35
C TRP A 80 7.88 -1.55 -18.10
N PRO A 81 7.88 -0.24 -17.82
CA PRO A 81 9.11 0.53 -17.60
C PRO A 81 9.96 0.00 -16.44
N GLU A 82 11.29 -0.14 -16.61
CA GLU A 82 12.14 -0.73 -15.57
C GLU A 82 12.13 0.08 -14.25
N ASP A 83 11.99 1.40 -14.34
CA ASP A 83 11.92 2.29 -13.18
C ASP A 83 10.70 2.01 -12.29
N ILE A 84 9.53 1.64 -12.86
CA ILE A 84 8.38 1.23 -12.04
C ILE A 84 8.60 -0.16 -11.44
N LEU A 85 9.35 -1.05 -12.10
CA LEU A 85 9.69 -2.37 -11.56
C LEU A 85 10.62 -2.28 -10.36
N GLU A 86 11.62 -1.41 -10.43
CA GLU A 86 12.49 -1.11 -9.29
C GLU A 86 11.72 -0.47 -8.14
N ASP A 87 10.78 0.44 -8.45
CA ASP A 87 9.92 1.05 -7.44
C ASP A 87 9.03 0.00 -6.75
N ILE A 88 8.44 -0.93 -7.50
CA ILE A 88 7.73 -2.08 -6.91
C ILE A 88 8.68 -2.87 -6.02
N ALA A 89 9.85 -3.28 -6.50
CA ALA A 89 10.77 -4.11 -5.71
C ALA A 89 11.14 -3.53 -4.33
N SER A 90 11.05 -2.21 -4.15
CA SER A 90 11.35 -1.52 -2.90
C SER A 90 10.40 -1.78 -1.72
N HIS A 91 9.19 -2.31 -1.96
CA HIS A 91 8.28 -2.66 -0.86
C HIS A 91 8.73 -3.93 -0.12
N ALA A 92 9.46 -4.83 -0.80
CA ALA A 92 9.96 -6.07 -0.22
C ALA A 92 11.35 -5.90 0.43
N ASP A 93 11.41 -5.88 1.76
CA ASP A 93 12.65 -5.66 2.53
C ASP A 93 13.80 -6.63 2.14
N TYR A 94 13.48 -7.91 1.86
CA TYR A 94 14.48 -8.94 1.54
C TYR A 94 15.15 -8.76 0.16
N LEU A 95 14.61 -7.92 -0.71
CA LEU A 95 15.23 -7.61 -2.00
C LEU A 95 16.36 -6.58 -1.88
N ASN A 96 16.52 -5.93 -0.72
CA ASN A 96 17.57 -4.94 -0.44
C ASN A 96 17.62 -3.80 -1.47
N VAL A 97 16.48 -3.46 -2.06
CA VAL A 97 16.35 -2.30 -2.95
C VAL A 97 16.31 -1.03 -2.09
N ALA A 98 17.16 -0.06 -2.41
CA ALA A 98 17.25 1.18 -1.64
C ALA A 98 15.97 2.01 -1.76
N ARG A 99 15.50 2.56 -0.62
CA ARG A 99 14.40 3.53 -0.56
C ARG A 99 14.93 4.96 -0.65
N ASP A 100 15.57 5.26 -1.76
CA ASP A 100 16.26 6.52 -2.04
C ASP A 100 15.38 7.59 -2.72
N SER A 101 14.22 7.21 -3.24
CA SER A 101 13.21 8.11 -3.81
C SER A 101 12.00 8.31 -2.89
N ASN A 102 11.27 9.42 -3.06
CA ASN A 102 10.03 9.66 -2.31
C ASN A 102 8.98 8.57 -2.56
N ALA A 103 8.87 8.07 -3.80
CA ALA A 103 7.90 7.03 -4.17
C ALA A 103 8.18 5.70 -3.46
N ARG A 104 9.44 5.25 -3.41
CA ARG A 104 9.86 4.01 -2.75
C ARG A 104 9.65 4.09 -1.23
N LYS A 105 9.98 5.24 -0.63
CA LYS A 105 9.74 5.52 0.79
C LYS A 105 8.24 5.49 1.12
N ALA A 106 7.42 6.13 0.29
CA ALA A 106 5.98 6.16 0.47
C ALA A 106 5.35 4.78 0.30
N LEU A 107 5.72 4.04 -0.76
CA LEU A 107 5.16 2.71 -1.02
C LEU A 107 5.37 1.78 0.18
N TYR A 108 6.61 1.69 0.66
CA TYR A 108 6.94 0.91 1.85
C TYR A 108 6.15 1.36 3.09
N ALA A 109 6.02 2.67 3.30
CA ALA A 109 5.33 3.19 4.46
C ALA A 109 3.82 2.93 4.44
N VAL A 110 3.18 3.06 3.27
CA VAL A 110 1.72 2.97 3.17
C VAL A 110 1.20 1.54 3.09
N ASP A 111 1.99 0.59 2.59
CA ASP A 111 1.56 -0.80 2.35
C ASP A 111 0.92 -1.44 3.61
N GLU A 112 1.73 -1.73 4.61
CA GLU A 112 1.24 -2.32 5.87
C GLU A 112 0.31 -1.36 6.65
N MET A 113 0.54 -0.05 6.55
CA MET A 113 -0.26 0.95 7.26
C MET A 113 -1.72 0.98 6.78
N CYS A 114 -1.94 0.88 5.46
CA CYS A 114 -3.28 0.80 4.87
C CYS A 114 -4.04 -0.42 5.40
N GLY A 115 -3.43 -1.60 5.35
CA GLY A 115 -4.02 -2.84 5.87
C GLY A 115 -4.37 -2.75 7.36
N PHE A 116 -3.46 -2.17 8.15
CA PHE A 116 -3.65 -2.04 9.60
C PHE A 116 -4.73 -1.03 10.00
N ILE A 117 -4.81 0.12 9.31
CA ILE A 117 -5.87 1.12 9.53
C ILE A 117 -7.24 0.55 9.15
N ILE A 118 -7.34 -0.16 8.03
CA ILE A 118 -8.57 -0.84 7.61
C ILE A 118 -9.00 -1.87 8.67
N ALA A 119 -8.06 -2.68 9.16
CA ALA A 119 -8.35 -3.63 10.23
C ALA A 119 -8.86 -2.93 11.51
N CYS A 120 -8.29 -1.77 11.85
CA CYS A 120 -8.73 -0.96 13.00
C CYS A 120 -10.15 -0.42 12.81
N ALA A 121 -10.51 -0.01 11.61
CA ALA A 121 -11.87 0.43 11.29
C ALA A 121 -12.86 -0.74 11.35
N LEU A 122 -12.53 -1.90 10.76
CA LEU A 122 -13.43 -3.06 10.66
C LEU A 122 -13.92 -3.61 12.01
N VAL A 123 -13.14 -3.45 13.08
CA VAL A 123 -13.52 -3.90 14.42
C VAL A 123 -14.34 -2.87 15.23
N LYS A 124 -14.58 -1.69 14.66
CA LYS A 124 -15.46 -0.68 15.28
C LYS A 124 -16.93 -0.97 14.91
N PRO A 125 -17.89 -0.66 15.81
CA PRO A 125 -19.31 -0.86 15.54
C PRO A 125 -19.81 -0.15 14.28
N ASP A 126 -19.30 1.06 14.02
CA ASP A 126 -19.67 1.91 12.88
C ASP A 126 -18.77 1.73 11.66
N ARG A 127 -17.68 0.94 11.76
CA ARG A 127 -16.67 0.77 10.72
C ARG A 127 -16.15 2.08 10.11
N SER A 128 -16.14 3.16 10.89
CA SER A 128 -15.74 4.49 10.43
C SER A 128 -14.21 4.66 10.46
N LEU A 129 -13.65 5.15 9.34
CA LEU A 129 -12.26 5.60 9.28
C LEU A 129 -12.03 6.84 10.15
N SER A 130 -12.99 7.77 10.19
CA SER A 130 -12.93 8.96 11.06
C SER A 130 -12.82 8.61 12.55
N ALA A 131 -13.31 7.46 12.98
CA ALA A 131 -13.18 7.01 14.36
C ALA A 131 -11.82 6.34 14.67
N VAL A 132 -10.95 6.14 13.69
CA VAL A 132 -9.60 5.55 13.86
C VAL A 132 -8.61 6.64 14.20
N GLU A 133 -8.30 6.78 15.48
CA GLU A 133 -7.26 7.71 15.96
C GLU A 133 -5.88 7.03 16.04
N ALA A 134 -4.79 7.79 15.92
CA ALA A 134 -3.43 7.27 16.05
C ALA A 134 -3.20 6.54 17.39
N SER A 135 -3.81 7.03 18.47
CA SER A 135 -3.80 6.37 19.78
C SER A 135 -4.45 4.98 19.76
N THR A 136 -5.53 4.80 18.97
CA THR A 136 -6.19 3.50 18.77
C THR A 136 -5.28 2.56 18.01
N VAL A 137 -4.64 3.04 16.95
CA VAL A 137 -3.65 2.28 16.16
C VAL A 137 -2.51 1.80 17.05
N ARG A 138 -1.88 2.70 17.82
CA ARG A 138 -0.83 2.33 18.79
C ARG A 138 -1.28 1.29 19.82
N LYS A 139 -2.52 1.42 20.32
CA LYS A 139 -3.08 0.43 21.25
C LYS A 139 -3.23 -0.93 20.58
N LYS A 140 -3.72 -0.97 19.34
CA LYS A 140 -3.88 -2.20 18.55
C LYS A 140 -2.56 -2.83 18.17
N MET A 141 -1.49 -2.06 17.97
CA MET A 141 -0.15 -2.61 17.72
C MET A 141 0.37 -3.50 18.85
N LYS A 142 -0.06 -3.25 20.11
CA LYS A 142 0.31 -4.06 21.27
C LYS A 142 -0.40 -5.42 21.31
N ASP A 143 -1.52 -5.55 20.61
CA ASP A 143 -2.25 -6.80 20.47
C ASP A 143 -1.67 -7.59 19.30
N LYS A 144 -0.79 -8.55 19.60
CA LYS A 144 -0.13 -9.38 18.59
C LYS A 144 -1.10 -10.31 17.85
N ALA A 145 -2.28 -10.59 18.39
CA ALA A 145 -3.26 -11.46 17.74
C ALA A 145 -4.12 -10.69 16.73
N PHE A 146 -4.34 -9.40 16.97
CA PHE A 146 -5.05 -8.51 16.07
C PHE A 146 -4.24 -8.26 14.79
N ALA A 147 -4.86 -8.38 13.62
CA ALA A 147 -4.21 -8.19 12.31
C ALA A 147 -2.85 -8.90 12.23
N ARG A 148 -2.87 -10.22 12.51
CA ARG A 148 -1.67 -11.04 12.74
C ARG A 148 -0.70 -11.10 11.55
N GLY A 149 -1.19 -10.83 10.34
CA GLY A 149 -0.39 -10.81 9.11
C GLY A 149 0.36 -9.51 8.87
N VAL A 150 0.06 -8.43 9.62
CA VAL A 150 0.74 -7.14 9.48
C VAL A 150 2.00 -7.14 10.34
N HIS A 151 3.12 -6.67 9.81
CA HIS A 151 4.38 -6.54 10.54
C HIS A 151 4.47 -5.21 11.30
N ARG A 152 4.53 -5.25 12.64
CA ARG A 152 4.48 -4.03 13.49
C ARG A 152 5.73 -3.16 13.35
N ASP A 153 6.87 -3.77 13.10
CA ASP A 153 8.14 -3.06 12.95
C ASP A 153 8.16 -2.28 11.64
N GLU A 154 7.53 -2.81 10.57
CA GLU A 154 7.38 -2.14 9.28
C GLU A 154 6.48 -0.89 9.38
N LEU A 155 5.42 -0.93 10.20
CA LEU A 155 4.58 0.25 10.47
C LEU A 155 5.40 1.41 11.06
N VAL A 156 6.35 1.11 11.95
CA VAL A 156 7.20 2.12 12.59
C VAL A 156 8.28 2.58 11.61
N ALA A 157 8.97 1.64 10.97
CA ALA A 157 10.02 1.91 10.00
C ALA A 157 9.50 2.73 8.81
N GLY A 158 8.27 2.50 8.35
CA GLY A 158 7.63 3.28 7.30
C GLY A 158 7.56 4.77 7.61
N ALA A 159 7.09 5.13 8.82
CA ALA A 159 7.05 6.52 9.26
C ALA A 159 8.46 7.14 9.40
N GLU A 160 9.42 6.36 9.93
CA GLU A 160 10.82 6.78 10.06
C GLU A 160 11.48 7.06 8.71
N VAL A 161 11.26 6.19 7.72
CA VAL A 161 11.78 6.33 6.36
C VAL A 161 11.19 7.55 5.64
N LEU A 162 9.93 7.89 5.92
CA LEU A 162 9.31 9.14 5.47
C LEU A 162 9.82 10.39 6.23
N GLY A 163 10.49 10.21 7.36
CA GLY A 163 10.98 11.30 8.20
C GLY A 163 9.86 12.07 8.91
N ILE A 164 8.72 11.45 9.17
CA ILE A 164 7.56 12.07 9.82
C ILE A 164 7.18 11.33 11.11
N PRO A 165 6.53 12.01 12.07
CA PRO A 165 6.00 11.34 13.25
C PRO A 165 5.01 10.23 12.88
N PHE A 166 5.09 9.09 13.58
CA PHE A 166 4.19 7.95 13.34
C PHE A 166 2.71 8.34 13.43
N ASP A 167 2.32 9.19 14.38
CA ASP A 167 0.92 9.61 14.54
C ASP A 167 0.45 10.43 13.34
N GLU A 168 1.32 11.30 12.82
CA GLU A 168 1.06 12.07 11.61
C GLU A 168 0.91 11.15 10.39
N HIS A 169 1.75 10.12 10.27
CA HIS A 169 1.65 9.12 9.20
C HIS A 169 0.31 8.37 9.26
N VAL A 170 -0.10 7.92 10.44
CA VAL A 170 -1.39 7.22 10.64
C VAL A 170 -2.56 8.11 10.24
N GLU A 171 -2.58 9.36 10.71
CA GLU A 171 -3.66 10.31 10.40
C GLU A 171 -3.71 10.64 8.92
N PHE A 172 -2.54 10.84 8.30
CA PHE A 172 -2.41 11.09 6.87
C PHE A 172 -2.98 9.95 6.03
N VAL A 173 -2.56 8.70 6.31
CA VAL A 173 -3.06 7.53 5.57
C VAL A 173 -4.55 7.34 5.81
N ARG A 174 -5.02 7.43 7.05
CA ARG A 174 -6.46 7.36 7.37
C ARG A 174 -7.26 8.36 6.55
N ASP A 175 -6.84 9.61 6.51
CA ASP A 175 -7.56 10.68 5.83
C ASP A 175 -7.50 10.52 4.30
N ALA A 176 -6.40 9.97 3.76
CA ALA A 176 -6.30 9.58 2.35
C ALA A 176 -7.27 8.46 1.95
N LEU A 177 -7.65 7.57 2.88
CA LEU A 177 -8.59 6.48 2.60
C LEU A 177 -10.06 6.89 2.69
N LYS A 178 -10.39 7.98 3.40
CA LYS A 178 -11.79 8.42 3.60
C LYS A 178 -12.58 8.62 2.29
N PRO A 179 -12.03 9.25 1.23
CA PRO A 179 -12.75 9.44 -0.03
C PRO A 179 -13.19 8.13 -0.69
N ILE A 180 -12.47 7.04 -0.46
CA ILE A 180 -12.75 5.71 -1.03
C ILE A 180 -13.31 4.71 -0.01
N ALA A 181 -13.72 5.17 1.18
CA ALA A 181 -14.11 4.30 2.29
C ALA A 181 -15.16 3.26 1.89
N GLN A 182 -16.17 3.67 1.11
CA GLN A 182 -17.24 2.78 0.65
C GLN A 182 -16.71 1.64 -0.25
N GLU A 183 -15.72 1.92 -1.11
CA GLU A 183 -15.08 0.91 -1.96
C GLU A 183 -14.27 -0.12 -1.15
N LEU A 184 -13.79 0.29 0.02
CA LEU A 184 -13.08 -0.53 0.99
C LEU A 184 -14.03 -1.32 1.92
N GLY A 185 -15.35 -1.07 1.83
CA GLY A 185 -16.35 -1.67 2.72
C GLY A 185 -16.38 -1.03 4.12
N LEU A 186 -16.01 0.24 4.20
CA LEU A 186 -15.94 1.07 5.40
C LEU A 186 -16.84 2.29 5.28
N ASN A 187 -17.02 2.97 6.42
CA ASN A 187 -17.61 4.31 6.46
C ASN A 187 -16.49 5.37 6.55
N PRO A 188 -16.71 6.57 5.98
CA PRO A 188 -15.74 7.65 6.09
C PRO A 188 -15.48 8.06 7.54
#